data_AF-A0AAV3YLD0-F1
#
_entry.id   AF-A0AAV3YLD0-F1
#
_cell.length_a   1.000
_cell.length_b   1.000
_cell.length_c   1.000
_cell.angle_alpha   90.00
_cell.angle_beta   90.00
_cell.angle_gamma   90.00
#
_symmetry.space_group_name_H-M   'P 1'
#
loop_
_entity.id
_entity.type
_entity.pdbx_description
1 polymer ?
#
loop_
_entity_poly.entity_id
_entity_poly.type
_entity_poly.pdbx_seq_one_letter_code
_entity_poly.pdbx_strand_id
1 'polypeptide(L)'
;METVRAMLLLVTLAASFLLCRAIISIEGVPNRPLSVNHPPVQEYPVPSYLPYRYRWQYDPPNDTSPAVPFKDLQDDEKSSACTFNGSAYIRDGEKLRWSTDSRCISYECLAGQFYIHHEGCLDPSTQRCVQVTKPYQIDCNVIVCTKTLRDDGLLYYVGNRRFIDCYDSFENTCRRAGEMFQRQFHNGQTKTCFCGNRDSASYIECFDW
;
A
#
# COMPACT_ATOMS: atom_id res chain seq x y z
N MET A 1 -59.05 10.16 18.96
CA MET A 1 -58.61 10.03 17.55
C MET A 1 -57.09 9.91 17.41
N GLU A 2 -56.29 10.40 18.38
CA GLU A 2 -54.82 10.31 18.36
C GLU A 2 -54.28 8.91 18.67
N THR A 3 -54.97 8.15 19.53
CA THR A 3 -54.57 6.78 19.91
C THR A 3 -54.58 5.79 18.74
N VAL A 4 -55.49 5.96 17.78
CA VAL A 4 -55.58 5.09 16.59
C VAL A 4 -54.44 5.36 15.61
N ARG A 5 -53.98 6.62 15.50
CA ARG A 5 -52.82 6.98 14.65
C ARG A 5 -51.51 6.43 15.20
N ALA A 6 -51.33 6.42 16.53
CA ALA A 6 -50.15 5.88 17.17
C ALA A 6 -50.02 4.35 16.99
N MET A 7 -51.14 3.61 17.09
CA MET A 7 -51.14 2.17 16.82
C MET A 7 -50.83 1.85 15.36
N LEU A 8 -51.37 2.61 14.40
CA LEU A 8 -51.14 2.36 12.98
C LEU A 8 -49.65 2.54 12.60
N LEU A 9 -48.98 3.54 13.17
CA LEU A 9 -47.55 3.79 12.98
C LEU A 9 -46.68 2.64 13.52
N LEU A 10 -47.01 2.14 14.73
CA LEU A 10 -46.30 1.01 15.34
C LEU A 10 -46.43 -0.27 14.51
N VAL A 11 -47.62 -0.55 13.97
CA VAL A 11 -47.83 -1.72 13.11
C VAL A 11 -47.06 -1.60 11.80
N THR A 12 -47.01 -0.42 11.19
CA THR A 12 -46.22 -0.21 9.97
C THR A 12 -44.72 -0.36 10.21
N LEU A 13 -44.19 0.17 11.31
CA LEU A 13 -42.76 0.05 11.64
C LEU A 13 -42.37 -1.40 11.94
N ALA A 14 -43.23 -2.13 12.66
CA ALA A 14 -43.00 -3.55 12.94
C ALA A 14 -43.01 -4.40 11.64
N ALA A 15 -43.93 -4.12 10.71
CA ALA A 15 -43.98 -4.79 9.42
C ALA A 15 -42.73 -4.52 8.57
N SER A 16 -42.22 -3.28 8.56
CA SER A 16 -40.97 -2.91 7.88
C SER A 16 -39.75 -3.64 8.46
N PHE A 17 -39.69 -3.76 9.78
CA PHE A 17 -38.60 -4.48 10.46
C PHE A 17 -38.62 -5.98 10.17
N LEU A 18 -39.81 -6.60 10.13
CA LEU A 18 -39.97 -8.01 9.79
C LEU A 18 -39.60 -8.29 8.33
N LEU A 19 -39.96 -7.40 7.40
CA LEU A 19 -39.55 -7.47 6.00
C LEU A 19 -38.04 -7.32 5.82
N CYS A 20 -37.39 -6.40 6.55
CA CYS A 20 -35.93 -6.26 6.52
C CYS A 20 -35.20 -7.51 7.05
N ARG A 21 -35.73 -8.15 8.10
CA ARG A 21 -35.16 -9.41 8.61
C ARG A 21 -35.35 -10.58 7.64
N ALA A 22 -36.49 -10.66 6.96
CA ALA A 22 -36.74 -11.70 5.97
C ALA A 22 -35.79 -11.61 4.76
N ILE A 23 -35.36 -10.41 4.37
CA ILE A 23 -34.39 -10.20 3.27
C ILE A 23 -32.96 -10.60 3.69
N ILE A 24 -32.61 -10.45 4.97
CA ILE A 24 -31.26 -10.80 5.48
C ILE A 24 -31.11 -12.32 5.71
N SER A 25 -32.22 -13.05 5.92
CA SER A 25 -32.18 -14.48 6.24
C SER A 25 -32.20 -15.43 5.04
N ILE A 26 -32.08 -14.94 3.80
CA ILE A 26 -31.90 -15.79 2.62
C ILE A 26 -30.41 -16.16 2.50
N GLU A 27 -29.95 -17.00 3.42
CA GLU A 27 -28.65 -17.67 3.34
C GLU A 27 -28.74 -18.79 2.30
N GLY A 28 -28.42 -18.47 1.05
CA GLY A 28 -28.42 -19.47 -0.02
C GLY A 28 -27.91 -19.00 -1.39
N VAL A 29 -27.27 -17.82 -1.48
CA VAL A 29 -26.72 -17.33 -2.74
C VAL A 29 -25.18 -17.39 -2.67
N PRO A 30 -24.53 -18.36 -3.34
CA PRO A 30 -23.09 -18.30 -3.54
C PRO A 30 -22.80 -17.22 -4.59
N ASN A 31 -21.85 -16.32 -4.29
CA ASN A 31 -21.36 -15.22 -5.15
C ASN A 31 -22.16 -13.90 -5.09
N ARG A 32 -22.21 -13.28 -3.90
CA ARG A 32 -22.38 -11.81 -3.83
C ARG A 32 -20.97 -11.17 -3.91
N PRO A 33 -20.71 -10.25 -4.86
CA PRO A 33 -19.45 -9.51 -4.85
C PRO A 33 -19.33 -8.70 -3.55
N LEU A 34 -18.19 -8.84 -2.87
CA LEU A 34 -17.86 -8.10 -1.66
C LEU A 34 -17.87 -6.60 -1.98
N SER A 35 -18.82 -5.87 -1.39
CA SER A 35 -18.77 -4.42 -1.35
C SER A 35 -17.74 -4.03 -0.29
N VAL A 36 -16.53 -3.72 -0.73
CA VAL A 36 -15.48 -3.15 0.12
C VAL A 36 -15.81 -1.67 0.32
N ASN A 37 -16.67 -1.39 1.30
CA ASN A 37 -16.82 -0.02 1.80
C ASN A 37 -15.52 0.36 2.51
N HIS A 38 -14.64 1.07 1.80
CA HIS A 38 -13.52 1.76 2.43
C HIS A 38 -14.09 2.89 3.28
N PRO A 39 -13.98 2.85 4.62
CA PRO A 39 -14.30 4.02 5.41
C PRO A 39 -13.40 5.18 4.96
N PRO A 40 -13.89 6.44 5.03
CA PRO A 40 -13.08 7.60 4.71
C PRO A 40 -11.79 7.57 5.56
N VAL A 41 -10.67 7.88 4.92
CA VAL A 41 -9.34 7.93 5.55
C VAL A 41 -9.40 8.92 6.72
N GLN A 42 -9.58 8.42 7.93
CA GLN A 42 -9.40 9.20 9.14
C GLN A 42 -7.89 9.35 9.38
N GLU A 43 -7.39 10.58 9.32
CA GLU A 43 -6.08 10.92 9.86
C GLU A 43 -6.15 10.74 11.38
N TYR A 44 -5.60 9.64 11.88
CA TYR A 44 -5.50 9.40 13.31
C TYR A 44 -4.32 10.21 13.90
N PRO A 45 -4.46 10.75 15.12
CA PRO A 45 -3.35 11.40 15.82
C PRO A 45 -2.23 10.38 16.05
N VAL A 46 -1.04 10.70 15.54
CA VAL A 46 0.17 9.89 15.71
C VAL A 46 0.46 9.80 17.22
N PRO A 47 0.44 8.60 17.83
CA PRO A 47 0.76 8.48 19.24
C PRO A 47 2.22 8.90 19.46
N SER A 48 2.42 9.78 20.44
CA SER A 48 3.71 10.33 20.82
C SER A 48 4.57 9.27 21.50
N TYR A 49 5.14 8.36 20.72
CA TYR A 49 6.23 7.49 21.15
C TYR A 49 7.57 8.20 20.89
N LEU A 50 8.47 8.00 21.85
CA LEU A 50 9.88 8.43 21.89
C LEU A 50 10.55 8.44 20.51
N PRO A 51 11.60 9.26 20.26
CA PRO A 51 12.27 9.34 18.97
C PRO A 51 13.00 8.03 18.65
N TYR A 52 12.26 7.03 18.18
CA TYR A 52 12.79 6.03 17.30
C TYR A 52 13.39 6.81 16.14
N ARG A 53 14.71 6.73 15.98
CA ARG A 53 15.36 7.16 14.74
C ARG A 53 14.72 6.32 13.64
N TYR A 54 13.70 6.86 12.97
CA TYR A 54 13.09 6.23 11.82
C TYR A 54 14.18 6.14 10.76
N ARG A 55 14.77 4.96 10.64
CA ARG A 55 15.53 4.61 9.46
C ARG A 55 14.49 4.55 8.35
N TRP A 56 14.55 5.52 7.44
CA TRP A 56 13.64 5.64 6.30
C TRP A 56 13.64 4.38 5.43
N GLN A 57 14.74 3.62 5.48
CA GLN A 57 14.80 2.21 5.09
C GLN A 57 14.59 1.31 6.31
N TYR A 58 13.62 0.41 6.23
CA TYR A 58 13.37 -0.60 7.24
C TYR A 58 13.24 -1.97 6.59
N ASP A 59 13.51 -3.03 7.35
CA ASP A 59 13.07 -4.38 6.98
C ASP A 59 11.87 -4.66 7.89
N PRO A 60 10.64 -4.77 7.35
CA PRO A 60 9.50 -5.03 8.19
C PRO A 60 9.69 -6.40 8.83
N PRO A 61 9.50 -6.52 10.15
CA PRO A 61 9.68 -7.78 10.85
C PRO A 61 8.88 -8.89 10.16
N ASN A 62 9.42 -10.10 10.20
CA ASN A 62 8.73 -11.28 9.65
C ASN A 62 7.72 -11.85 10.66
N ASP A 63 7.18 -11.01 11.54
CA ASP A 63 6.24 -11.32 12.61
C ASP A 63 4.82 -11.49 12.04
N THR A 64 4.69 -12.24 10.95
CA THR A 64 3.40 -12.58 10.37
C THR A 64 2.84 -13.82 11.05
N SER A 65 1.66 -13.69 11.64
CA SER A 65 0.89 -14.82 12.13
C SER A 65 0.26 -15.58 10.97
N PRO A 66 0.20 -16.92 11.06
CA PRO A 66 -0.51 -17.72 10.07
C PRO A 66 -2.02 -17.47 10.20
N ALA A 67 -2.71 -17.44 9.06
CA ALA A 67 -4.17 -17.44 9.07
C ALA A 67 -4.69 -18.79 9.56
N VAL A 68 -5.72 -18.75 10.41
CA VAL A 68 -6.33 -19.94 11.04
C VAL A 68 -7.77 -20.16 10.56
N PRO A 69 -8.24 -21.41 10.49
CA PRO A 69 -9.66 -21.71 10.29
C PRO A 69 -10.53 -21.19 11.44
N PHE A 70 -11.79 -20.83 11.14
CA PHE A 70 -12.74 -20.35 12.17
C PHE A 70 -12.92 -21.31 13.36
N LYS A 71 -12.89 -22.61 13.09
CA LYS A 71 -13.05 -23.67 14.09
C LYS A 71 -11.91 -23.71 15.12
N ASP A 72 -10.76 -23.13 14.79
CA ASP A 72 -9.55 -23.14 15.61
C ASP A 72 -9.40 -21.84 16.43
N LEU A 73 -10.35 -20.90 16.29
CA LEU A 73 -10.49 -19.72 17.14
C LEU A 73 -11.24 -20.06 18.42
N GLN A 74 -10.80 -19.49 19.53
CA GLN A 74 -11.55 -19.52 20.79
C GLN A 74 -12.82 -18.65 20.67
N ASP A 75 -13.85 -18.93 21.48
CA ASP A 75 -15.15 -18.24 21.35
C ASP A 75 -15.07 -16.73 21.62
N ASP A 76 -14.18 -16.31 22.50
CA ASP A 76 -13.87 -14.90 22.81
C ASP A 76 -13.05 -14.21 21.71
N GLU A 77 -12.25 -14.95 20.94
CA GLU A 77 -11.47 -14.44 19.80
C GLU A 77 -12.33 -14.23 18.54
N LYS A 78 -13.40 -15.03 18.35
CA LYS A 78 -14.21 -15.00 17.13
C LYS A 78 -14.83 -13.64 16.81
N SER A 79 -15.20 -12.87 17.83
CA SER A 79 -15.82 -11.56 17.65
C SER A 79 -14.85 -10.45 17.22
N SER A 80 -13.55 -10.63 17.47
CA SER A 80 -12.51 -9.64 17.16
C SER A 80 -11.52 -10.11 16.09
N ALA A 81 -11.62 -11.37 15.64
CA ALA A 81 -10.83 -11.90 14.55
C ALA A 81 -11.23 -11.29 13.20
N CYS A 82 -10.24 -11.05 12.35
CA CYS A 82 -10.43 -10.47 11.02
C CYS A 82 -10.53 -11.58 9.97
N THR A 83 -11.53 -11.48 9.08
CA THR A 83 -11.71 -12.46 8.00
C THR A 83 -10.70 -12.23 6.88
N PHE A 84 -9.85 -13.22 6.60
CA PHE A 84 -8.83 -13.22 5.56
C PHE A 84 -9.19 -14.22 4.44
N ASN A 85 -9.19 -13.77 3.18
CA ASN A 85 -9.52 -14.59 1.99
C ASN A 85 -10.84 -15.37 2.08
N GLY A 86 -11.82 -14.88 2.85
CA GLY A 86 -13.18 -15.42 2.94
C GLY A 86 -13.34 -16.75 3.69
N SER A 87 -12.24 -17.44 4.04
CA SER A 87 -12.27 -18.74 4.71
C SER A 87 -11.24 -18.91 5.83
N ALA A 88 -10.30 -17.97 5.96
CA ALA A 88 -9.31 -17.94 7.01
C ALA A 88 -9.51 -16.70 7.89
N TYR A 89 -8.90 -16.72 9.08
CA TYR A 89 -9.04 -15.66 10.08
C TYR A 89 -7.68 -15.32 10.67
N ILE A 90 -7.53 -14.07 11.07
CA ILE A 90 -6.36 -13.55 11.79
C ILE A 90 -6.85 -13.11 13.15
N ARG A 91 -6.17 -13.50 14.23
CA ARG A 91 -6.60 -13.14 15.58
C ARG A 91 -6.41 -11.65 15.82
N ASP A 92 -7.16 -11.13 16.78
CA ASP A 92 -6.98 -9.76 17.24
C ASP A 92 -5.55 -9.52 17.75
N GLY A 93 -4.96 -8.40 17.37
CA GLY A 93 -3.56 -8.03 17.63
C GLY A 93 -2.53 -8.74 16.75
N GLU A 94 -2.92 -9.70 15.92
CA GLU A 94 -1.99 -10.40 15.03
C GLU A 94 -1.76 -9.64 13.72
N LYS A 95 -0.57 -9.84 13.17
CA LYS A 95 -0.12 -9.19 11.94
C LYS A 95 -0.06 -10.18 10.79
N LEU A 96 -0.32 -9.70 9.57
CA LEU A 96 -0.18 -10.49 8.35
C LEU A 96 0.43 -9.68 7.20
N ARG A 97 0.84 -10.41 6.16
CA ARG A 97 1.17 -9.85 4.85
C ARG A 97 0.18 -10.40 3.82
N TRP A 98 -0.57 -9.52 3.15
CA TRP A 98 -1.66 -9.91 2.25
C TRP A 98 -1.17 -10.45 0.89
N SER A 99 0.03 -10.04 0.45
CA SER A 99 0.53 -10.41 -0.88
C SER A 99 2.00 -10.82 -0.86
N THR A 100 2.34 -11.72 -1.78
CA THR A 100 3.72 -11.97 -2.24
C THR A 100 4.34 -10.75 -2.93
N ASP A 101 3.51 -9.83 -3.41
CA ASP A 101 3.92 -8.77 -4.33
C ASP A 101 4.48 -7.53 -3.63
N SER A 102 4.27 -7.42 -2.31
CA SER A 102 4.89 -6.35 -1.52
C SER A 102 5.35 -6.85 -0.16
N ARG A 103 6.65 -7.16 -0.10
CA ARG A 103 7.38 -7.37 1.16
C ARG A 103 7.23 -6.20 2.14
N CYS A 104 6.83 -5.03 1.67
CA CYS A 104 6.87 -3.77 2.41
C CYS A 104 5.53 -3.30 2.98
N ILE A 105 4.49 -4.12 2.83
CA ILE A 105 3.17 -3.85 3.40
C ILE A 105 2.83 -4.96 4.39
N SER A 106 2.41 -4.57 5.59
CA SER A 106 1.84 -5.48 6.58
C SER A 106 0.60 -4.89 7.18
N TYR A 107 -0.34 -5.75 7.55
CA TYR A 107 -1.59 -5.40 8.19
C TYR A 107 -1.61 -5.96 9.60
N GLU A 108 -2.35 -5.31 10.49
CA GLU A 108 -2.65 -5.75 11.84
C GLU A 108 -4.16 -5.88 11.99
N CYS A 109 -4.62 -7.00 12.54
CA CYS A 109 -6.01 -7.19 12.85
C CYS A 109 -6.32 -6.55 14.20
N LEU A 110 -7.26 -5.60 14.25
CA LEU A 110 -7.73 -4.99 15.49
C LEU A 110 -9.25 -4.90 15.47
N ALA A 111 -9.91 -5.48 16.47
CA ALA A 111 -11.35 -5.47 16.67
C ALA A 111 -12.16 -5.85 15.40
N GLY A 112 -11.73 -6.91 14.72
CA GLY A 112 -12.40 -7.44 13.52
C GLY A 112 -12.12 -6.65 12.23
N GLN A 113 -11.21 -5.68 12.26
CA GLN A 113 -10.83 -4.87 11.12
C GLN A 113 -9.33 -4.90 10.87
N PHE A 114 -8.93 -4.82 9.59
CA PHE A 114 -7.52 -4.71 9.23
C PHE A 114 -7.07 -3.25 9.17
N TYR A 115 -5.94 -2.98 9.83
CA TYR A 115 -5.25 -1.71 9.80
C TYR A 115 -3.88 -1.87 9.16
N ILE A 116 -3.41 -0.83 8.48
CA ILE A 116 -2.06 -0.82 7.91
C ILE A 116 -1.06 -0.63 9.05
N HIS A 117 -0.21 -1.64 9.27
CA HIS A 117 0.85 -1.60 10.26
C HIS A 117 2.16 -1.04 9.66
N HIS A 118 2.47 -1.45 8.44
CA HIS A 118 3.56 -0.88 7.65
C HIS A 118 3.13 -0.65 6.21
N GLU A 119 3.56 0.47 5.63
CA GLU A 119 3.39 0.81 4.23
C GLU A 119 4.69 1.35 3.61
N GLY A 120 5.04 0.83 2.44
CA GLY A 120 6.25 1.23 1.75
C GLY A 120 6.48 0.52 0.43
N CYS A 121 7.54 0.93 -0.25
CA CYS A 121 8.00 0.35 -1.51
C CYS A 121 9.29 -0.44 -1.28
N LEU A 122 9.49 -1.51 -2.03
CA LEU A 122 10.76 -2.24 -2.01
C LEU A 122 11.81 -1.44 -2.79
N ASP A 123 12.90 -1.08 -2.14
CA ASP A 123 14.12 -0.61 -2.79
C ASP A 123 14.89 -1.84 -3.31
N PRO A 124 14.97 -2.03 -4.64
CA PRO A 124 15.62 -3.20 -5.22
C PRO A 124 17.14 -3.19 -5.00
N SER A 125 17.76 -2.03 -4.81
CA SER A 125 19.20 -1.90 -4.62
C SER A 125 19.62 -2.34 -3.22
N THR A 126 18.84 -2.00 -2.20
CA THR A 126 19.12 -2.38 -0.81
C THR A 126 18.33 -3.57 -0.31
N GLN A 127 17.34 -4.04 -1.07
CA GLN A 127 16.38 -5.07 -0.68
C GLN A 127 15.62 -4.73 0.62
N ARG A 128 15.47 -3.43 0.91
CA ARG A 128 14.77 -2.90 2.09
C ARG A 128 13.53 -2.11 1.70
N CYS A 129 12.64 -1.92 2.65
CA CYS A 129 11.43 -1.15 2.48
C CYS A 129 11.67 0.33 2.74
N VAL A 130 11.17 1.17 1.84
CA VAL A 130 11.20 2.63 1.95
C VAL A 130 9.80 3.11 2.24
N GLN A 131 9.66 3.94 3.27
CA GLN A 131 8.38 4.51 3.67
C GLN A 131 7.75 5.33 2.54
N VAL A 132 6.41 5.32 2.48
CA VAL A 132 5.65 6.19 1.58
C VAL A 132 6.08 7.65 1.77
N THR A 133 6.14 8.40 0.66
CA THR A 133 6.62 9.80 0.54
C THR A 133 8.12 10.02 0.75
N LYS A 134 8.87 9.02 1.23
CA LYS A 134 10.32 9.17 1.39
C LYS A 134 11.04 8.96 0.06
N PRO A 135 11.96 9.88 -0.32
CA PRO A 135 12.81 9.67 -1.47
C PRO A 135 13.88 8.63 -1.15
N TYR A 136 14.24 7.85 -2.17
CA TYR A 136 15.36 6.91 -2.16
C TYR A 136 16.01 6.92 -3.53
N GLN A 137 17.26 6.47 -3.61
CA GLN A 137 18.05 6.54 -4.83
C GLN A 137 18.24 5.15 -5.42
N ILE A 138 17.94 5.01 -6.71
CA ILE A 138 18.30 3.84 -7.52
C ILE A 138 19.17 4.36 -8.66
N ASP A 139 20.44 3.95 -8.67
CA ASP A 139 21.45 4.46 -9.58
C ASP A 139 21.52 6.00 -9.49
N CYS A 140 21.25 6.71 -10.59
CA CYS A 140 21.19 8.18 -10.62
C CYS A 140 19.77 8.73 -10.46
N ASN A 141 18.78 7.88 -10.23
CA ASN A 141 17.39 8.31 -10.17
C ASN A 141 16.94 8.48 -8.73
N VAL A 142 16.26 9.59 -8.45
CA VAL A 142 15.55 9.77 -7.19
C VAL A 142 14.13 9.25 -7.37
N ILE A 143 13.80 8.22 -6.61
CA ILE A 143 12.50 7.58 -6.57
C ILE A 143 11.78 8.03 -5.31
N VAL A 144 10.48 8.29 -5.39
CA VAL A 144 9.62 8.54 -4.23
C VAL A 144 8.57 7.45 -4.18
N CYS A 145 8.47 6.75 -3.06
CA CYS A 145 7.40 5.79 -2.84
C CYS A 145 6.06 6.52 -2.73
N THR A 146 5.07 6.09 -3.49
CA THR A 146 3.72 6.66 -3.49
C THR A 146 2.68 5.57 -3.30
N LYS A 147 1.54 5.96 -2.73
CA LYS A 147 0.36 5.09 -2.59
C LYS A 147 -0.74 5.55 -3.54
N THR A 148 -1.36 4.60 -4.21
CA THR A 148 -2.43 4.82 -5.18
C THR A 148 -3.55 3.83 -4.93
N LEU A 149 -4.79 4.30 -4.96
CA LEU A 149 -5.97 3.43 -4.91
C LEU A 149 -6.20 2.83 -6.31
N ARG A 150 -6.28 1.51 -6.40
CA ARG A 150 -6.64 0.81 -7.64
C ARG A 150 -8.15 0.78 -7.83
N ASP A 151 -8.58 0.44 -9.05
CA ASP A 151 -9.99 0.31 -9.42
C ASP A 151 -10.73 -0.78 -8.65
N ASP A 152 -10.01 -1.77 -8.10
CA ASP A 152 -10.53 -2.82 -7.22
C ASP A 152 -10.68 -2.37 -5.75
N GLY A 153 -10.38 -1.10 -5.46
CA GLY A 153 -10.37 -0.53 -4.13
C GLY A 153 -9.12 -0.85 -3.32
N LEU A 154 -8.17 -1.64 -3.83
CA LEU A 154 -6.97 -1.97 -3.06
C LEU A 154 -5.91 -0.86 -3.18
N LEU A 155 -5.18 -0.64 -2.09
CA LEU A 155 -4.01 0.24 -2.11
C LEU A 155 -2.82 -0.44 -2.77
N TYR A 156 -2.22 0.26 -3.72
CA TYR A 156 -1.03 -0.14 -4.44
C TYR A 156 0.10 0.86 -4.17
N TYR A 157 1.32 0.33 -4.03
CA TYR A 157 2.49 1.11 -3.64
C TYR A 157 3.53 1.01 -4.72
N VAL A 158 3.92 2.15 -5.28
CA VAL A 158 4.83 2.23 -6.42
C VAL A 158 5.87 3.31 -6.22
N GLY A 159 7.11 2.97 -6.57
CA GLY A 159 8.20 3.92 -6.64
C GLY A 159 8.06 4.78 -7.90
N ASN A 160 7.75 6.06 -7.72
CA ASN A 160 7.66 7.02 -8.81
C ASN A 160 8.97 7.79 -8.95
N ARG A 161 9.56 7.77 -10.15
CA ARG A 161 10.75 8.58 -10.49
C ARG A 161 10.40 10.06 -10.38
N ARG A 162 11.15 10.81 -9.57
CA ARG A 162 11.04 12.27 -9.42
C ARG A 162 12.12 13.02 -10.18
N PHE A 163 13.35 12.54 -10.09
CA PHE A 163 14.49 13.07 -10.83
C PHE A 163 15.13 11.94 -11.62
N ILE A 164 15.41 12.22 -12.89
CA ILE A 164 16.03 11.29 -13.82
C ILE A 164 17.34 11.93 -14.23
N ASP A 165 18.43 11.50 -13.59
CA ASP A 165 19.78 11.86 -13.99
C ASP A 165 20.39 10.70 -14.79
N CYS A 166 21.36 11.01 -15.65
CA CYS A 166 22.01 9.99 -16.46
C CYS A 166 23.16 9.34 -15.70
N TYR A 167 23.22 8.01 -15.76
CA TYR A 167 24.40 7.29 -15.30
C TYR A 167 25.46 7.23 -16.40
N ASP A 168 26.61 7.84 -16.14
CA ASP A 168 27.79 7.71 -16.97
C ASP A 168 28.56 6.44 -16.58
N SER A 169 28.38 5.37 -17.36
CA SER A 169 29.07 4.10 -17.13
C SER A 169 30.59 4.13 -17.39
N PHE A 170 31.11 5.15 -18.06
CA PHE A 170 32.56 5.27 -18.31
C PHE A 170 33.28 5.86 -17.10
N GLU A 171 32.70 6.88 -16.49
CA GLU A 171 33.27 7.53 -15.30
C GLU A 171 32.67 7.03 -13.98
N ASN A 172 31.63 6.20 -14.04
CA ASN A 172 30.81 5.76 -12.90
C ASN A 172 30.25 6.94 -12.10
N THR A 173 29.77 7.97 -12.79
CA THR A 173 29.22 9.19 -12.17
C THR A 173 27.80 9.48 -12.64
N CYS A 174 27.04 10.20 -11.81
CA CYS A 174 25.73 10.71 -12.19
C CYS A 174 25.86 12.10 -12.81
N ARG A 175 25.20 12.29 -13.95
CA ARG A 175 25.13 13.55 -14.70
C ARG A 175 23.73 14.10 -14.63
N ARG A 176 23.59 15.38 -14.30
CA ARG A 176 22.27 15.99 -14.13
C ARG A 176 21.55 16.06 -15.47
N ALA A 177 20.23 15.86 -15.45
CA ALA A 177 19.41 16.14 -16.64
C ALA A 177 19.67 17.54 -17.20
N GLY A 178 19.94 17.64 -18.49
CA GLY A 178 20.26 18.89 -19.17
C GLY A 178 21.73 19.30 -19.10
N GLU A 179 22.58 18.56 -18.37
CA GLU A 179 24.01 18.86 -18.26
C GLU A 179 24.75 18.55 -19.58
N MET A 180 25.63 19.47 -19.98
CA MET A 180 26.69 19.20 -20.95
C MET A 180 28.03 18.98 -20.23
N PHE A 181 28.78 17.97 -20.64
CA PHE A 181 30.07 17.63 -20.02
C PHE A 181 31.05 17.07 -21.06
N GLN A 182 32.34 17.13 -20.77
CA GLN A 182 33.37 16.50 -21.61
C GLN A 182 33.60 15.07 -21.16
N ARG A 183 33.66 14.12 -22.10
CA ARG A 183 34.02 12.72 -21.83
C ARG A 183 35.25 12.34 -22.63
N GLN A 184 36.22 11.72 -21.96
CA GLN A 184 37.38 11.12 -22.60
C GLN A 184 37.13 9.63 -22.86
N PHE A 185 37.28 9.21 -24.12
CA PHE A 185 37.15 7.83 -24.53
C PHE A 185 38.50 7.10 -24.45
N HIS A 186 38.47 5.77 -24.44
CA HIS A 186 39.68 4.95 -24.33
C HIS A 186 40.68 5.15 -25.48
N ASN A 187 40.21 5.63 -26.63
CA ASN A 187 41.05 5.98 -27.78
C ASN A 187 41.69 7.38 -27.67
N GLY A 188 41.55 8.06 -26.52
CA GLY A 188 42.08 9.40 -26.26
C GLY A 188 41.23 10.54 -26.82
N GLN A 189 40.16 10.25 -27.57
CA GLN A 189 39.25 11.29 -28.06
C GLN A 189 38.46 11.89 -26.89
N THR A 190 38.29 13.21 -26.91
CA THR A 190 37.41 13.92 -25.98
C THR A 190 36.20 14.41 -26.77
N LYS A 191 34.99 14.04 -26.33
CA LYS A 191 33.75 14.51 -26.93
C LYS A 191 32.91 15.28 -25.93
N THR A 192 32.13 16.22 -26.42
CA THR A 192 31.10 16.90 -25.62
C THR A 192 29.86 16.02 -25.59
N CYS A 193 29.40 15.66 -24.40
CA CYS A 193 28.23 14.84 -24.18
C CYS A 193 27.12 15.63 -23.48
N PHE A 194 25.88 15.22 -23.69
CA PHE A 194 24.68 15.78 -23.10
C PHE A 194 23.89 14.67 -22.40
N CYS A 195 23.44 14.96 -21.17
CA CYS A 195 22.50 14.11 -20.45
C CYS A 195 21.05 14.54 -20.74
N GLY A 196 20.30 13.70 -21.46
CA GLY A 196 18.91 13.95 -21.83
C GLY A 196 17.93 12.96 -21.19
N ASN A 197 16.65 13.35 -21.17
CA ASN A 197 15.54 12.52 -20.70
C ASN A 197 14.47 12.40 -21.77
N ARG A 198 14.06 11.17 -22.11
CA ARG A 198 12.95 10.87 -23.04
C ARG A 198 12.10 9.74 -22.48
N ASP A 199 10.78 9.92 -22.45
CA ASP A 199 9.79 8.90 -22.06
C ASP A 199 10.13 8.14 -20.76
N SER A 200 10.57 8.87 -19.72
CA SER A 200 10.97 8.32 -18.41
C SER A 200 12.29 7.52 -18.39
N ALA A 201 13.09 7.60 -19.46
CA ALA A 201 14.45 7.07 -19.54
C ALA A 201 15.48 8.21 -19.68
N SER A 202 16.63 8.04 -19.03
CA SER A 202 17.82 8.88 -19.21
C SER A 202 18.69 8.36 -20.36
N TYR A 203 19.30 9.23 -21.13
CA TYR A 203 20.30 8.87 -22.14
C TYR A 203 21.45 9.86 -22.16
N ILE A 204 22.63 9.39 -22.56
CA ILE A 204 23.79 10.25 -22.82
C ILE A 204 24.10 10.21 -24.30
N GLU A 205 24.12 11.37 -24.93
CA GLU A 205 24.47 11.55 -26.33
C GLU A 205 25.76 12.37 -26.44
N CYS A 206 26.72 11.95 -27.25
CA CYS A 206 28.01 12.62 -27.41
C CYS A 206 28.21 13.08 -28.85
N PHE A 207 28.69 14.30 -29.02
CA PHE A 207 28.84 14.99 -30.29
C PHE A 207 30.31 15.10 -30.70
N ASP A 208 30.56 14.89 -31.99
CA ASP A 208 31.84 15.16 -32.65
C ASP A 208 31.74 16.56 -33.29
N TRP A 209 32.33 17.56 -32.64
CA TRP A 209 32.51 18.89 -33.23
C TRP A 209 33.90 18.99 -33.85
#